data_AF-A0A833HL05-F1
#
_entry.id   AF-A0A833HL05-F1
#
_cell.length_a   1.000
_cell.length_b   1.000
_cell.length_c   1.000
_cell.angle_alpha   90.00
_cell.angle_beta   90.00
_cell.angle_gamma   90.00
#
_symmetry.space_group_name_H-M   'P 1'
#
loop_
_entity.id
_entity.type
_entity.pdbx_description
1 polymer ?
#
loop_
_entity_poly.entity_id
_entity_poly.type
_entity_poly.pdbx_seq_one_letter_code
_entity_poly.pdbx_strand_id
1 'polypeptide(L)'
;MIEKKTVSKGGLEIRTVYSYGDKTRTLTHYSSDGSISYIGTEYLDEDGKMLKGVITTADGEVTDTTTMYYENDLLVKSIRERAGGFVNTFNLEYNNLGDKSMEYNIFSIGKVNRLIANFYDIEYNEDLLPETVTIYRVQSPIAEENIRDYQ
;
A
#
# COMPACT_ATOMS: atom_id res chain seq x y z
N MET A 1 21.25 -9.96 4.85
CA MET A 1 20.91 -8.59 5.22
C MET A 1 21.35 -7.69 4.08
N ILE A 2 20.52 -6.75 3.64
CA ILE A 2 20.81 -5.79 2.57
C ILE A 2 20.58 -4.39 3.15
N GLU A 3 21.44 -3.43 2.81
CA GLU A 3 21.29 -2.04 3.26
C GLU A 3 21.15 -1.10 2.05
N LYS A 4 20.21 -0.16 2.14
CA LYS A 4 20.05 0.95 1.20
C LYS A 4 20.22 2.27 1.93
N LYS A 5 21.17 3.07 1.48
CA LYS A 5 21.43 4.43 1.98
C LYS A 5 21.04 5.46 0.92
N THR A 6 20.29 6.48 1.32
CA THR A 6 19.88 7.60 0.46
C THR A 6 20.28 8.90 1.14
N VAL A 7 20.98 9.79 0.44
CA VAL A 7 21.40 11.09 0.97
C VAL A 7 20.74 12.18 0.13
N SER A 8 19.97 13.06 0.79
CA SER A 8 19.34 14.21 0.14
C SER A 8 20.35 15.30 -0.20
N LYS A 9 19.98 16.24 -1.09
CA LYS A 9 20.81 17.43 -1.40
C LYS A 9 21.14 18.30 -0.17
N GLY A 10 20.36 18.20 0.90
CA GLY A 10 20.58 18.92 2.17
C GLY A 10 21.45 18.16 3.18
N GLY A 11 22.04 17.02 2.81
CA GLY A 11 22.84 16.19 3.72
C GLY A 11 22.04 15.29 4.66
N LEU A 12 20.69 15.37 4.67
CA LEU A 12 19.86 14.41 5.40
C LEU A 12 20.08 13.01 4.83
N GLU A 13 20.59 12.11 5.67
CA GLU A 13 20.77 10.70 5.38
C GLU A 13 19.57 9.89 5.85
N ILE A 14 19.15 8.93 5.02
CA ILE A 14 18.11 7.96 5.33
C ILE A 14 18.69 6.57 5.02
N ARG A 15 18.60 5.65 5.99
CA ARG A 15 19.06 4.26 5.83
C ARG A 15 17.89 3.30 6.01
N THR A 16 17.73 2.37 5.08
CA THR A 16 16.82 1.22 5.23
C THR A 16 17.65 -0.06 5.27
N VAL A 17 17.47 -0.88 6.31
CA VAL A 17 18.07 -2.20 6.44
C VAL A 17 17.00 -3.26 6.22
N TYR A 18 17.29 -4.24 5.35
CA TYR A 18 16.40 -5.36 5.01
C TYR A 18 16.93 -6.68 5.59
N SER A 19 16.06 -7.38 6.31
CA SER A 19 16.25 -8.76 6.76
C SER A 19 15.15 -9.66 6.17
N TYR A 20 15.53 -10.91 5.91
CA TYR A 20 14.68 -11.91 5.26
C TYR A 20 14.68 -13.13 6.18
N GLY A 21 13.50 -13.52 6.65
CA GLY A 21 13.26 -14.71 7.45
C GLY A 21 12.43 -15.73 6.67
N ASP A 22 12.04 -16.82 7.33
CA ASP A 22 11.06 -17.73 6.75
C ASP A 22 9.72 -16.99 6.59
N LYS A 23 9.20 -16.99 5.35
CA LYS A 23 7.98 -16.27 4.91
C LYS A 23 7.85 -14.82 5.40
N THR A 24 8.96 -14.15 5.66
CA THR A 24 8.97 -12.81 6.26
C THR A 24 10.03 -11.91 5.63
N ARG A 25 9.66 -10.66 5.38
CA ARG A 25 10.59 -9.60 5.00
C ARG A 25 10.43 -8.45 5.98
N THR A 26 11.49 -8.09 6.68
CA THR A 26 11.48 -6.95 7.58
C THR A 26 12.37 -5.86 7.02
N LEU A 27 11.89 -4.63 7.06
CA LEU A 27 12.66 -3.43 6.74
C LEU A 27 12.67 -2.51 7.97
N THR A 28 13.85 -2.08 8.38
CA THR A 28 14.01 -1.09 9.45
C THR A 28 14.47 0.22 8.83
N HIS A 29 13.67 1.27 9.01
CA HIS A 29 13.95 2.59 8.49
C HIS A 29 14.59 3.45 9.59
N TYR A 30 15.71 4.09 9.26
CA TYR A 30 16.48 4.93 10.16
C TYR A 30 16.52 6.38 9.66
N SER A 31 16.28 7.29 10.59
CA SER A 31 16.47 8.73 10.45
C SER A 31 17.98 9.09 10.40
N SER A 32 18.30 10.33 10.03
CA SER A 32 19.69 10.81 9.91
C SER A 32 20.47 10.85 11.23
N ASP A 33 19.79 10.87 12.36
CA ASP A 33 20.38 10.79 13.71
C ASP A 33 20.62 9.35 14.18
N GLY A 34 20.28 8.35 13.35
CA GLY A 34 20.38 6.93 13.68
C GLY A 34 19.19 6.37 14.46
N SER A 35 18.19 7.18 14.81
CA SER A 35 16.93 6.69 15.40
C SER A 35 16.14 5.83 14.39
N ILE A 36 15.39 4.85 14.89
CA ILE A 36 14.46 4.09 14.05
C ILE A 36 13.21 4.94 13.85
N SER A 37 12.90 5.27 12.60
CA SER A 37 11.67 6.00 12.24
C SER A 37 10.46 5.06 12.25
N TYR A 38 10.61 3.84 11.71
CA TYR A 38 9.62 2.76 11.76
C TYR A 38 10.25 1.41 11.37
N ILE A 39 9.55 0.32 11.69
CA ILE A 39 9.87 -1.05 11.27
C ILE A 39 8.67 -1.57 10.47
N GLY A 40 8.88 -1.98 9.23
CA GLY A 40 7.86 -2.67 8.42
C GLY A 40 8.15 -4.17 8.38
N THR A 41 7.15 -5.01 8.62
CA THR A 41 7.24 -6.48 8.44
C THR A 41 6.15 -6.96 7.50
N GLU A 42 6.57 -7.59 6.41
CA GLU A 42 5.74 -8.34 5.46
C GLU A 42 5.72 -9.81 5.86
N TYR A 43 4.54 -10.42 5.85
CA TYR A 43 4.30 -11.85 5.99
C TYR A 43 3.83 -12.40 4.64
N LEU A 44 4.41 -13.50 4.21
CA LEU A 44 4.25 -14.02 2.85
C LEU A 44 3.54 -15.39 2.81
N ASP A 45 3.01 -15.75 1.64
CA ASP A 45 2.60 -17.11 1.32
C ASP A 45 3.80 -17.98 0.82
N GLU A 46 3.52 -19.19 0.35
CA GLU A 46 4.52 -20.12 -0.21
C GLU A 46 5.19 -19.58 -1.49
N ASP A 47 4.46 -18.80 -2.30
CA ASP A 47 4.94 -18.23 -3.55
C ASP A 47 5.71 -16.90 -3.34
N GLY A 48 5.72 -16.39 -2.10
CA GLY A 48 6.36 -15.12 -1.74
C GLY A 48 5.50 -13.89 -2.00
N LYS A 49 4.19 -14.04 -2.25
CA LYS A 49 3.19 -12.95 -2.28
C LYS A 49 2.94 -12.47 -0.85
N MET A 50 2.69 -11.18 -0.68
CA MET A 50 2.48 -10.58 0.64
C MET A 50 1.04 -10.82 1.10
N LEU A 51 0.83 -11.54 2.20
CA LEU A 51 -0.49 -11.72 2.81
C LEU A 51 -0.82 -10.60 3.81
N LYS A 52 0.18 -10.16 4.58
CA LYS A 52 0.00 -9.16 5.63
C LYS A 52 1.23 -8.25 5.75
N GLY A 53 0.99 -6.98 6.02
CA GLY A 53 1.98 -6.00 6.45
C GLY A 53 1.67 -5.49 7.86
N VAL A 54 2.71 -5.19 8.62
CA VAL A 54 2.63 -4.51 9.91
C VAL A 54 3.72 -3.45 9.95
N ILE A 55 3.35 -2.21 10.28
CA ILE A 55 4.30 -1.12 10.57
C ILE A 55 4.25 -0.84 12.06
N THR A 56 5.41 -0.88 12.72
CA THR A 56 5.55 -0.48 14.12
C THR A 56 6.48 0.71 14.28
N THR A 57 6.31 1.41 15.40
CA THR A 57 7.33 2.29 15.98
C THR A 57 8.56 1.49 16.43
N ALA A 58 9.59 2.19 16.92
CA ALA A 58 10.81 1.61 17.48
C ALA A 58 10.59 0.81 18.78
N ASP A 59 9.57 1.16 19.56
CA ASP A 59 9.15 0.48 20.80
C ASP A 59 8.09 -0.61 20.57
N GLY A 60 7.65 -0.83 19.32
CA GLY A 60 6.79 -1.94 18.92
C GLY A 60 5.29 -1.64 18.92
N GLU A 61 4.87 -0.38 19.10
CA GLU A 61 3.47 0.02 18.88
C GLU A 61 3.11 -0.15 17.40
N VAL A 62 2.04 -0.90 17.11
CA VAL A 62 1.52 -1.07 15.75
C VAL A 62 0.83 0.21 15.31
N THR A 63 1.41 0.89 14.32
CA THR A 63 0.86 2.14 13.76
C THR A 63 0.00 1.87 12.54
N ASP A 64 0.39 0.91 11.69
CA ASP A 64 -0.42 0.45 10.57
C ASP A 64 -0.44 -1.08 10.45
N THR A 65 -1.57 -1.64 10.05
CA THR A 65 -1.70 -3.00 9.51
C THR A 65 -2.06 -2.92 8.03
N THR A 66 -1.76 -3.96 7.25
CA THR A 66 -2.27 -4.12 5.88
C THR A 66 -2.54 -5.58 5.62
N THR A 67 -3.68 -5.92 5.04
CA THR A 67 -4.07 -7.30 4.68
C THR A 67 -4.37 -7.35 3.20
N MET A 68 -3.77 -8.30 2.49
CA MET A 68 -3.95 -8.50 1.05
C MET A 68 -4.89 -9.67 0.78
N TYR A 69 -5.71 -9.56 -0.26
CA TYR A 69 -6.65 -10.58 -0.71
C TYR A 69 -6.46 -10.84 -2.19
N TYR A 70 -6.30 -12.12 -2.55
CA TYR A 70 -6.00 -12.56 -3.90
C TYR A 70 -7.08 -13.48 -4.46
N GLU A 71 -7.42 -13.32 -5.74
CA GLU A 71 -8.25 -14.26 -6.50
C GLU A 71 -7.51 -14.61 -7.81
N ASN A 72 -7.35 -15.90 -8.10
CA ASN A 72 -6.59 -16.39 -9.27
C ASN A 72 -5.19 -15.73 -9.41
N ASP A 73 -4.48 -15.62 -8.28
CA ASP A 73 -3.18 -14.95 -8.11
C ASP A 73 -3.16 -13.41 -8.26
N LEU A 74 -4.30 -12.76 -8.46
CA LEU A 74 -4.42 -11.31 -8.63
C LEU A 74 -4.81 -10.61 -7.34
N LEU A 75 -4.15 -9.49 -7.03
CA LEU A 75 -4.48 -8.66 -5.86
C LEU A 75 -5.79 -7.91 -6.12
N VAL A 76 -6.93 -8.52 -5.76
CA VAL A 76 -8.25 -7.90 -5.93
C VAL A 76 -8.51 -6.81 -4.90
N LYS A 77 -7.97 -6.95 -3.68
CA LYS A 77 -8.27 -6.06 -2.55
C LYS A 77 -7.11 -6.02 -1.54
N SER A 78 -6.86 -4.84 -0.99
CA SER A 78 -5.94 -4.60 0.12
C SER A 78 -6.62 -3.71 1.15
N ILE A 79 -6.62 -4.09 2.43
CA ILE A 79 -7.17 -3.29 3.51
C ILE A 79 -6.02 -2.83 4.40
N ARG A 80 -5.78 -1.52 4.48
CA ARG A 80 -4.84 -0.91 5.44
C ARG A 80 -5.61 -0.23 6.56
N GLU A 81 -5.29 -0.57 7.79
CA GLU A 81 -5.84 0.10 8.98
C GLU A 81 -4.71 0.89 9.62
N ARG A 82 -4.98 2.13 10.03
CA ARG A 82 -4.03 2.98 10.73
C ARG A 82 -4.52 3.34 12.12
N ALA A 83 -3.59 3.52 13.05
CA ALA A 83 -3.83 4.13 14.35
C ALA A 83 -4.60 5.46 14.18
N GLY A 84 -5.61 5.67 15.03
CA GLY A 84 -6.56 6.79 14.88
C GLY A 84 -7.83 6.46 14.07
N GLY A 85 -8.00 5.22 13.60
CA GLY A 85 -9.25 4.74 13.00
C GLY A 85 -9.38 4.99 11.49
N PHE A 86 -8.29 5.33 10.81
CA PHE A 86 -8.26 5.47 9.36
C PHE A 86 -8.13 4.10 8.72
N VAL A 87 -9.25 3.55 8.25
CA VAL A 87 -9.24 2.42 7.31
C VAL A 87 -9.11 3.00 5.89
N ASN A 88 -8.21 2.43 5.10
CA ASN A 88 -8.01 2.66 3.67
C ASN A 88 -8.11 1.31 2.94
N THR A 89 -9.19 1.08 2.21
CA THR A 89 -9.31 -0.11 1.33
C THR A 89 -8.87 0.27 -0.08
N PHE A 90 -7.81 -0.39 -0.58
CA PHE A 90 -7.29 -0.28 -1.95
C PHE A 90 -7.71 -1.48 -2.80
N ASN A 91 -7.92 -1.24 -4.09
CA ASN A 91 -8.18 -2.20 -5.16
C ASN A 91 -7.55 -1.56 -6.43
N LEU A 92 -7.67 -1.97 -7.68
CA LEU A 92 -8.26 -3.14 -8.35
C LEU A 92 -7.53 -3.26 -9.71
N GLU A 93 -7.19 -4.46 -10.14
CA GLU A 93 -6.65 -4.73 -11.48
C GLU A 93 -7.71 -5.51 -12.28
N TYR A 94 -8.18 -4.98 -13.44
CA TYR A 94 -9.19 -5.66 -14.26
C TYR A 94 -8.58 -6.73 -15.18
N ASN A 95 -7.29 -6.56 -15.50
CA ASN A 95 -6.49 -7.41 -16.36
C ASN A 95 -5.04 -7.37 -15.90
N ASN A 96 -4.38 -8.53 -15.86
CA ASN A 96 -3.11 -8.85 -15.18
C ASN A 96 -1.85 -8.13 -15.74
N LEU A 97 -2.05 -7.00 -16.40
CA LEU A 97 -1.08 -6.19 -17.13
C LEU A 97 -1.10 -4.73 -16.62
N GLY A 98 -1.97 -4.39 -15.66
CA GLY A 98 -2.14 -3.07 -15.07
C GLY A 98 -2.74 -1.99 -15.98
N ASP A 99 -3.06 -2.30 -17.24
CA ASP A 99 -3.51 -1.33 -18.24
C ASP A 99 -4.93 -0.81 -17.99
N LYS A 100 -5.79 -1.61 -17.35
CA LYS A 100 -7.09 -1.17 -16.85
C LYS A 100 -7.19 -1.47 -15.36
N SER A 101 -7.21 -0.41 -14.54
CA SER A 101 -7.23 -0.51 -13.08
C SER A 101 -8.15 0.52 -12.42
N MET A 102 -8.68 0.19 -11.25
CA MET A 102 -9.51 1.09 -10.43
C MET A 102 -8.97 1.16 -9.00
N GLU A 103 -8.14 2.16 -8.74
CA GLU A 103 -7.71 2.51 -7.38
C GLU A 103 -8.82 3.29 -6.65
N TYR A 104 -9.77 2.57 -6.06
CA TYR A 104 -10.61 3.17 -5.02
C TYR A 104 -9.99 3.08 -3.64
N ASN A 105 -10.22 4.14 -2.86
CA ASN A 105 -9.81 4.36 -1.50
C ASN A 105 -11.03 4.87 -0.75
N ILE A 106 -11.44 4.19 0.31
CA ILE A 106 -12.40 4.74 1.28
C ILE A 106 -11.58 5.21 2.46
N PHE A 107 -11.69 6.48 2.83
CA PHE A 107 -11.06 7.05 4.03
C PHE A 107 -12.12 7.30 5.09
N SER A 108 -12.00 6.65 6.25
CA SER A 108 -12.80 6.96 7.44
C SER A 108 -12.05 7.99 8.30
N ILE A 109 -12.65 9.17 8.50
CA ILE A 109 -12.12 10.21 9.40
C ILE A 109 -13.19 10.52 10.45
N GLY A 110 -13.04 9.96 11.64
CA GLY A 110 -14.09 10.00 12.67
C GLY A 110 -15.35 9.28 12.20
N LYS A 111 -16.45 10.02 12.00
CA LYS A 111 -17.73 9.49 11.49
C LYS A 111 -17.98 9.80 10.00
N VAL A 112 -17.00 10.36 9.29
CA VAL A 112 -17.16 10.74 7.88
C VAL A 112 -16.35 9.80 7.00
N ASN A 113 -17.05 9.10 6.09
CA ASN A 113 -16.43 8.28 5.05
C ASN A 113 -16.32 9.09 3.75
N ARG A 114 -15.15 9.07 3.12
CA ARG A 114 -14.89 9.70 1.83
C ARG A 114 -14.39 8.67 0.83
N LEU A 115 -15.11 8.50 -0.27
CA LEU A 115 -14.60 7.77 -1.43
C LEU A 115 -13.64 8.68 -2.20
N ILE A 116 -12.52 8.10 -2.62
CA ILE A 116 -11.72 8.58 -3.74
C ILE A 116 -11.49 7.37 -4.65
N ALA A 117 -12.14 7.33 -5.81
CA ALA A 117 -11.89 6.33 -6.84
C ALA A 117 -11.15 6.98 -8.01
N ASN A 118 -9.98 6.43 -8.36
CA ASN A 118 -9.26 6.74 -9.59
C ASN A 118 -9.41 5.55 -10.53
N PHE A 119 -9.74 5.81 -11.79
CA PHE A 119 -9.75 4.80 -12.86
C PHE A 119 -8.61 5.13 -13.80
N TYR A 120 -7.82 4.14 -14.17
CA TYR A 120 -6.76 4.24 -15.16
C TYR A 120 -7.12 3.36 -16.36
N ASP A 121 -7.02 3.95 -17.55
CA ASP A 121 -7.02 3.24 -18.82
C ASP A 121 -5.75 3.67 -19.56
N ILE A 122 -4.84 2.72 -19.83
CA ILE A 122 -3.51 2.95 -20.36
C ILE A 122 -3.41 2.35 -21.77
N GLU A 123 -3.16 3.21 -22.75
CA GLU A 123 -2.82 2.79 -24.11
C GLU A 123 -1.29 2.79 -24.27
N TYR A 124 -0.75 1.84 -25.02
CA TYR A 124 0.68 1.69 -25.26
C TYR A 124 1.00 1.86 -26.74
N ASN A 125 2.16 2.44 -27.02
CA ASN A 125 2.71 2.50 -28.37
C ASN A 125 3.30 1.14 -28.82
N GLU A 126 3.85 1.10 -30.04
CA GLU A 126 4.48 -0.11 -30.61
C GLU A 126 5.67 -0.65 -29.78
N ASP A 127 6.31 0.18 -28.95
CA ASP A 127 7.42 -0.17 -28.05
C ASP A 127 6.96 -0.66 -26.67
N LEU A 128 5.65 -0.83 -26.44
CA LEU A 128 5.04 -1.14 -25.14
C LEU A 128 5.30 -0.07 -24.06
N LEU A 129 5.46 1.20 -24.46
CA LEU A 129 5.53 2.34 -23.56
C LEU A 129 4.16 3.02 -23.45
N PRO A 130 3.72 3.43 -22.23
CA PRO A 130 2.47 4.17 -22.06
C PRO A 130 2.44 5.46 -22.90
N GLU A 131 1.44 5.59 -23.76
CA GLU A 131 1.24 6.74 -24.66
C GLU A 131 0.06 7.60 -24.18
N THR A 132 -1.08 6.98 -23.85
CA THR A 132 -2.25 7.64 -23.25
C THR A 132 -2.49 7.12 -21.85
N VAL A 133 -2.78 8.00 -20.89
CA VAL A 133 -3.30 7.62 -19.57
C VAL A 133 -4.57 8.44 -19.30
N THR A 134 -5.73 7.78 -19.36
CA THR A 134 -7.00 8.40 -18.96
C THR A 134 -7.19 8.24 -17.46
N ILE A 135 -7.34 9.35 -16.73
CA ILE A 135 -7.60 9.34 -15.28
C ILE A 135 -8.98 9.95 -15.00
N TYR A 136 -9.93 9.12 -14.56
CA TYR A 136 -11.20 9.60 -14.02
C TYR A 136 -11.17 9.54 -12.49
N ARG A 137 -11.57 10.63 -11.81
CA ARG A 137 -11.64 10.69 -10.34
C ARG A 137 -13.06 10.95 -9.85
N VAL A 138 -13.60 10.02 -9.06
CA VAL A 138 -14.80 10.24 -8.24
C VAL A 138 -14.38 10.61 -6.83
N GLN A 139 -14.96 11.69 -6.30
CA GLN A 139 -14.85 12.05 -4.90
C GLN A 139 -16.24 12.35 -4.34
N SER A 140 -16.67 11.59 -3.33
CA SER A 140 -17.93 11.84 -2.63
C SER A 140 -17.78 11.56 -1.13
N PRO A 141 -18.45 12.34 -0.24
CA PRO A 141 -18.87 11.77 1.03
C PRO A 141 -19.80 10.59 0.72
N ILE A 142 -19.59 9.45 1.39
CA ILE A 142 -20.47 8.28 1.30
C ILE A 142 -21.14 8.06 2.65
N ALA A 143 -22.41 7.67 2.64
CA ALA A 143 -23.05 7.09 3.82
C ALA A 143 -22.33 5.79 4.21
N GLU A 144 -22.22 5.51 5.51
CA GLU A 144 -21.54 4.32 6.06
C GLU A 144 -22.14 3.00 5.54
N GLU A 145 -23.43 3.01 5.19
CA GLU A 145 -24.22 1.83 4.85
C GLU A 145 -23.80 1.15 3.52
N ASN A 146 -23.18 1.86 2.57
CA ASN A 146 -22.86 1.30 1.24
C ASN A 146 -21.60 0.41 1.18
N ILE A 147 -20.87 0.23 2.28
CA ILE A 147 -19.52 -0.37 2.27
C ILE A 147 -19.53 -1.82 2.80
N ARG A 148 -20.50 -2.18 3.64
CA ARG A 148 -20.57 -3.51 4.26
C ARG A 148 -21.29 -4.56 3.43
N ASP A 149 -22.04 -4.14 2.41
CA ASP A 149 -22.70 -5.04 1.45
C ASP A 149 -21.72 -5.68 0.43
N TYR A 150 -20.42 -5.35 0.54
CA TYR A 150 -19.31 -5.94 -0.24
C TYR A 150 -18.26 -6.62 0.68
N GLN A 151 -18.72 -7.24 1.77
CA GLN A 151 -17.93 -8.10 2.67
C GLN A 151 -18.12 -9.58 2.37
#